data_AF-A0A7Y3AVW1-F1
#
_entry.id   AF-A0A7Y3AVW1-F1
#
_cell.length_a   1.000
_cell.length_b   1.000
_cell.length_c   1.000
_cell.angle_alpha   90.00
_cell.angle_beta   90.00
_cell.angle_gamma   90.00
#
_symmetry.space_group_name_H-M   'P 1'
#
loop_
_entity.id
_entity.type
_entity.pdbx_description
1 polymer ?
#
loop_
_entity_poly.entity_id
_entity_poly.type
_entity_poly.pdbx_seq_one_letter_code
_entity_poly.pdbx_strand_id
1 'polypeptide(L)'
;MEAVYKKYDLIFKRPSGTSRGILKNKETWFLILNNHGKFGIGECGLFRGLSIDDIPEFEDKLSWTCSHIHLGQERLLDDLKDYPSIAFGVEQAFISLQSEDPFLLFPSNFTKSMAAIEINGLVWMG
;
A
#
# COMPACT_ATOMS: atom_id res chain seq x y z
N MET A 1 -1.63 -20.15 -3.64
CA MET A 1 -1.29 -18.72 -3.48
C MET A 1 -0.73 -18.51 -2.08
N GLU A 2 0.42 -17.86 -2.01
CA GLU A 2 1.11 -17.52 -0.76
C GLU A 2 1.19 -15.99 -0.65
N ALA A 3 1.24 -15.49 0.57
CA ALA A 3 1.39 -14.06 0.84
C ALA A 3 2.42 -13.84 1.94
N VAL A 4 3.24 -12.81 1.76
CA VAL A 4 4.19 -12.34 2.78
C VAL A 4 4.11 -10.82 2.84
N TYR A 5 4.45 -10.24 3.99
CA TYR A 5 4.62 -8.80 4.11
C TYR A 5 6.05 -8.44 4.46
N LYS A 6 6.49 -7.26 4.05
CA LYS A 6 7.79 -6.70 4.40
C LYS A 6 7.65 -5.25 4.82
N LYS A 7 8.03 -4.95 6.06
CA LYS A 7 8.17 -3.58 6.55
C LYS A 7 9.28 -2.84 5.79
N TYR A 8 9.02 -1.58 5.46
CA TYR A 8 9.96 -0.69 4.80
C TYR A 8 9.83 0.73 5.36
N ASP A 9 10.94 1.32 5.77
CA ASP A 9 10.97 2.69 6.27
C ASP A 9 11.38 3.66 5.14
N LEU A 10 10.44 4.51 4.72
CA LEU A 10 10.68 5.60 3.79
C LEU A 10 11.37 6.75 4.53
N ILE A 11 12.64 7.00 4.23
CA ILE A 11 13.42 8.06 4.87
C ILE A 11 13.23 9.38 4.11
N PHE A 12 12.76 10.42 4.80
CA PHE A 12 12.58 11.72 4.17
C PHE A 12 13.93 12.36 3.85
N LYS A 13 14.15 12.75 2.58
CA LYS A 13 15.36 13.48 2.16
C LYS A 13 15.56 14.79 2.92
N ARG A 14 14.45 15.47 3.24
CA ARG A 14 14.40 16.64 4.13
C ARG A 14 13.26 16.40 5.11
N PRO A 15 13.49 16.49 6.43
CA PRO A 15 12.42 16.33 7.41
C PRO A 15 11.28 17.29 7.12
N SER A 16 10.05 16.80 7.20
CA SER A 16 8.85 17.59 6.86
C SER A 16 8.11 18.00 8.13
N GLY A 17 7.99 19.31 8.36
CA GLY A 17 7.19 19.85 9.45
C GLY A 17 5.71 19.74 9.14
N THR A 18 4.93 19.25 10.09
CA THR A 18 3.46 19.22 10.04
C THR A 18 2.90 19.85 11.31
N SER A 19 1.59 20.11 11.36
CA SER A 19 0.91 20.51 12.60
C SER A 19 1.04 19.48 13.73
N ARG A 20 1.49 18.25 13.42
CA ARG A 20 1.69 17.13 14.35
C ARG A 20 3.16 16.84 14.65
N GLY A 21 4.08 17.73 14.24
CA GLY A 21 5.51 17.59 14.46
C GLY A 21 6.30 17.29 13.18
N ILE A 22 7.56 16.90 13.36
CA ILE A 22 8.53 16.74 12.28
C ILE A 22 8.60 15.27 11.86
N LEU A 23 8.26 14.98 10.61
CA LEU A 23 8.38 13.66 10.01
C LEU A 23 9.80 13.46 9.48
N LYS A 24 10.48 12.42 9.99
CA LYS A 24 11.83 12.01 9.56
C LYS A 24 11.80 10.73 8.73
N ASN A 25 10.88 9.84 9.04
CA ASN A 25 10.57 8.63 8.29
C ASN A 25 9.05 8.47 8.16
N LYS A 26 8.63 7.68 7.18
CA LYS A 26 7.29 7.14 7.08
C LYS A 26 7.41 5.62 6.97
N GLU A 27 6.79 4.93 7.90
CA GLU A 27 6.70 3.47 7.86
C GLU A 27 5.68 3.03 6.79
N THR A 28 5.98 1.96 6.08
CA THR A 28 5.06 1.31 5.14
C THR A 28 5.34 -0.19 5.12
N TRP A 29 4.39 -0.97 4.62
CA TRP A 29 4.57 -2.41 4.41
C TRP A 29 4.23 -2.77 2.99
N PHE A 30 5.05 -3.62 2.38
CA PHE A 30 4.74 -4.21 1.09
C PHE A 30 4.13 -5.59 1.31
N LEU A 31 2.89 -5.77 0.83
CA LEU A 31 2.23 -7.06 0.72
C LEU A 31 2.59 -7.68 -0.62
N ILE A 32 3.13 -8.90 -0.59
CA ILE A 32 3.63 -9.60 -1.78
C ILE A 32 2.89 -10.93 -1.89
N LEU A 33 2.18 -11.12 -2.99
CA LEU A 33 1.51 -12.36 -3.34
C LEU A 33 2.39 -13.18 -4.28
N ASN A 34 2.41 -14.49 -4.11
CA ASN A 34 3.01 -15.42 -5.05
C ASN A 34 2.00 -16.49 -5.46
N ASN A 35 1.86 -16.69 -6.77
CA ASN A 35 1.00 -17.73 -7.32
C ASN A 35 1.58 -18.31 -8.60
N HIS A 36 2.03 -19.57 -8.55
CA HIS A 36 2.55 -20.32 -9.70
C HIS A 36 3.64 -19.57 -10.51
N GLY A 37 4.60 -18.95 -9.82
CA GLY A 37 5.71 -18.22 -10.44
C GLY A 37 5.38 -16.79 -10.89
N LYS A 38 4.12 -16.36 -10.76
CA LYS A 38 3.75 -14.93 -10.82
C LYS A 38 3.75 -14.34 -9.42
N PHE A 39 4.03 -13.04 -9.34
CA PHE A 39 3.89 -12.29 -8.11
C PHE A 39 3.04 -11.05 -8.31
N GLY A 40 2.45 -10.56 -7.23
CA GLY A 40 1.77 -9.28 -7.16
C GLY A 40 2.24 -8.50 -5.94
N ILE A 41 2.23 -7.18 -6.01
CA ILE A 41 2.66 -6.29 -4.94
C ILE A 41 1.62 -5.21 -4.65
N GLY A 42 1.41 -4.93 -3.37
CA GLY A 42 0.63 -3.81 -2.90
C GLY A 42 1.28 -3.13 -1.71
N GLU A 43 0.98 -1.85 -1.52
CA GLU A 43 1.49 -1.05 -0.41
C GLU A 43 0.42 -0.84 0.67
N CYS A 44 0.73 -1.25 1.90
CA CYS A 44 -0.03 -0.92 3.10
C CYS A 44 0.54 0.35 3.74
N GLY A 45 0.14 1.51 3.21
CA GLY A 45 0.75 2.81 3.48
C GLY A 45 0.29 3.52 4.77
N LEU A 46 0.41 2.86 5.93
CA LEU A 46 0.01 3.40 7.23
C LEU A 46 0.63 4.79 7.51
N PHE A 47 -0.16 5.70 8.08
CA PHE A 47 0.31 7.03 8.48
C PHE A 47 0.12 7.23 9.99
N ARG A 48 1.24 7.17 10.73
CA ARG A 48 1.23 7.33 12.19
C ARG A 48 0.61 8.67 12.62
N GLY A 49 -0.36 8.63 13.52
CA GLY A 49 -1.11 9.78 14.03
C GLY A 49 -2.14 10.37 13.05
N LEU A 50 -2.47 9.66 11.97
CA LEU A 50 -3.49 10.10 10.99
C LEU A 50 -4.39 8.95 10.52
N SER A 51 -3.79 7.83 10.14
CA SER A 51 -4.50 6.63 9.71
C SER A 51 -5.45 6.14 10.82
N ILE A 52 -6.67 5.77 10.46
CA ILE A 52 -7.63 5.18 11.41
C ILE A 52 -7.15 3.83 11.93
N ASP A 53 -6.37 3.12 11.12
CA ASP A 53 -5.76 1.84 11.42
C ASP A 53 -4.35 1.97 12.03
N ASP A 54 -3.98 3.16 12.53
CA ASP A 54 -2.81 3.34 13.39
C ASP A 54 -3.10 2.85 14.81
N ILE A 55 -3.24 1.54 14.94
CA ILE A 55 -3.53 0.82 16.18
C ILE A 55 -2.50 -0.29 16.43
N PRO A 56 -2.29 -0.73 17.69
CA PRO A 56 -1.33 -1.78 18.02
C PRO A 56 -1.52 -3.07 17.21
N GLU A 57 -2.77 -3.41 16.87
CA GLU A 57 -3.17 -4.63 16.19
C GLU A 57 -2.93 -4.61 14.66
N PHE A 58 -2.42 -3.50 14.11
CA PHE A 58 -2.22 -3.34 12.67
C PHE A 58 -1.36 -4.46 12.07
N GLU A 59 -0.21 -4.76 12.68
CA GLU A 59 0.70 -5.78 12.16
C GLU A 59 0.13 -7.20 12.35
N ASP A 60 -0.57 -7.45 13.45
CA ASP A 60 -1.26 -8.72 13.69
C ASP A 60 -2.33 -8.96 12.62
N LYS A 61 -3.09 -7.93 12.26
CA LYS A 61 -4.08 -8.02 11.18
C LYS A 61 -3.41 -8.22 9.82
N LEU A 62 -2.26 -7.60 9.56
CA LEU A 62 -1.50 -7.81 8.31
C LEU A 62 -0.98 -9.25 8.21
N SER A 63 -0.50 -9.82 9.31
CA SER A 63 -0.13 -11.23 9.42
C SER A 63 -1.31 -12.17 9.21
N TRP A 64 -2.47 -11.85 9.82
CA TRP A 64 -3.71 -12.57 9.60
C TRP A 64 -4.11 -12.55 8.12
N THR A 65 -4.05 -11.40 7.46
CA THR A 65 -4.34 -11.25 6.03
C THR A 65 -3.45 -12.14 5.17
N CYS A 66 -2.14 -12.21 5.46
CA CYS A 66 -1.23 -13.10 4.73
C CYS A 66 -1.61 -14.58 4.92
N SER A 67 -1.93 -14.97 6.15
CA SER A 67 -2.35 -16.35 6.48
C SER A 67 -3.69 -16.74 5.84
N HIS A 68 -4.56 -15.77 5.61
CA HIS A 68 -5.90 -15.95 5.05
C HIS A 68 -6.01 -15.53 3.59
N ILE A 69 -4.89 -15.35 2.88
CA ILE A 69 -4.91 -14.87 1.49
C ILE A 69 -5.74 -15.76 0.56
N HIS A 70 -5.83 -17.05 0.88
CA HIS A 70 -6.63 -18.05 0.17
C HIS A 70 -8.14 -17.75 0.15
N LEU A 71 -8.65 -16.90 1.05
CA LEU A 71 -10.05 -16.46 1.06
C LEU A 71 -10.42 -15.62 -0.17
N GLY A 72 -9.42 -15.06 -0.87
CA GLY A 72 -9.62 -14.21 -2.04
C GLY A 72 -9.95 -12.76 -1.69
N GLN A 73 -9.80 -11.89 -2.69
CA GLN A 73 -9.87 -10.43 -2.53
C GLN A 73 -11.19 -9.95 -1.89
N GLU A 74 -12.34 -10.35 -2.44
CA GLU A 74 -13.65 -9.86 -1.98
C GLU A 74 -13.88 -10.12 -0.49
N ARG A 75 -13.63 -11.37 -0.05
CA ARG A 75 -13.79 -11.76 1.35
C ARG A 75 -12.81 -11.03 2.27
N LEU A 76 -11.56 -10.88 1.84
CA LEU A 76 -10.55 -10.15 2.61
C LEU A 76 -10.93 -8.67 2.76
N LEU A 77 -11.41 -8.02 1.70
CA LEU A 77 -11.86 -6.62 1.76
C LEU A 77 -13.03 -6.44 2.73
N ASP A 78 -13.96 -7.40 2.78
CA ASP A 78 -15.03 -7.39 3.79
C ASP A 78 -14.50 -7.48 5.23
N ASP A 79 -13.49 -8.32 5.47
CA ASP A 79 -12.86 -8.52 6.79
C ASP A 79 -11.85 -7.40 7.16
N LEU A 80 -11.55 -6.48 6.23
CA LEU A 80 -10.55 -5.40 6.35
C LEU A 80 -11.15 -3.99 6.35
N LYS A 81 -12.47 -3.85 6.52
CA LYS A 81 -13.17 -2.54 6.55
C LYS A 81 -12.57 -1.54 7.55
N ASP A 82 -12.09 -2.02 8.69
CA ASP A 82 -11.47 -1.19 9.73
C ASP A 82 -9.95 -1.00 9.53
N TYR A 83 -9.38 -1.59 8.48
CA TYR A 83 -7.94 -1.56 8.17
C TYR A 83 -7.69 -1.07 6.72
N PRO A 84 -8.07 0.18 6.39
CA PRO A 84 -8.04 0.68 5.02
C PRO A 84 -6.66 0.63 4.37
N SER A 85 -5.57 0.80 5.12
CA SER A 85 -4.22 0.69 4.56
C SER A 85 -3.93 -0.74 4.11
N ILE A 86 -4.36 -1.74 4.90
CA ILE A 86 -4.21 -3.15 4.54
C ILE A 86 -5.14 -3.51 3.37
N ALA A 87 -6.40 -3.08 3.41
CA ALA A 87 -7.37 -3.30 2.34
C ALA A 87 -6.87 -2.77 0.99
N PHE A 88 -6.28 -1.57 0.99
CA PHE A 88 -5.68 -0.97 -0.20
C PHE A 88 -4.48 -1.77 -0.71
N GLY A 89 -3.61 -2.22 0.18
CA GLY A 89 -2.50 -3.11 -0.19
C GLY A 89 -2.99 -4.45 -0.76
N VAL A 90 -4.06 -5.03 -0.22
CA VAL A 90 -4.70 -6.25 -0.76
C VAL A 90 -5.22 -6.00 -2.18
N GLU A 91 -6.02 -4.95 -2.38
CA GLU A 91 -6.56 -4.63 -3.70
C GLU A 91 -5.45 -4.46 -4.75
N GLN A 92 -4.42 -3.68 -4.44
CA GLN A 92 -3.27 -3.50 -5.32
C GLN A 92 -2.57 -4.82 -5.63
N ALA A 93 -2.31 -5.65 -4.60
CA ALA A 93 -1.55 -6.88 -4.79
C ALA A 93 -2.30 -7.92 -5.63
N PHE A 94 -3.63 -7.99 -5.50
CA PHE A 94 -4.46 -8.86 -6.35
C PHE A 94 -4.50 -8.37 -7.80
N ILE A 95 -4.65 -7.05 -8.04
CA ILE A 95 -4.60 -6.48 -9.39
C ILE A 95 -3.22 -6.72 -10.00
N SER A 96 -2.16 -6.43 -9.25
CA SER A 96 -0.76 -6.64 -9.63
C SER A 96 -0.49 -8.10 -10.04
N LEU A 97 -1.02 -9.07 -9.30
CA LEU A 97 -0.87 -10.49 -9.59
C LEU A 97 -1.59 -10.92 -10.89
N GLN A 98 -2.71 -10.27 -11.21
CA GLN A 98 -3.50 -10.55 -12.42
C GLN A 98 -2.93 -9.85 -13.66
N SER A 99 -2.16 -8.77 -13.49
CA SER A 99 -1.52 -8.03 -14.57
C SER A 99 -0.46 -8.85 -15.32
N GLU A 100 -0.21 -8.48 -16.57
CA GLU A 100 0.93 -9.01 -17.34
C GLU A 100 2.26 -8.50 -16.80
N ASP A 101 2.32 -7.21 -16.43
CA ASP A 101 3.41 -6.59 -15.68
C ASP A 101 2.90 -6.24 -14.28
N PRO A 102 3.51 -6.77 -13.20
CA PRO A 102 3.06 -6.54 -11.83
C PRO A 102 3.11 -5.08 -11.39
N PHE A 103 3.86 -4.22 -12.08
CA PHE A 103 3.90 -2.78 -11.78
C PHE A 103 2.89 -1.96 -12.61
N LEU A 104 2.17 -2.60 -13.53
CA LEU A 104 1.15 -1.97 -14.36
C LEU A 104 -0.25 -2.37 -13.92
N LEU A 105 -0.78 -1.69 -12.89
CA LEU A 105 -2.10 -1.98 -12.33
C LEU A 105 -3.25 -1.58 -13.27
N PHE A 106 -3.15 -0.41 -13.91
CA PHE A 106 -4.20 0.16 -14.76
C PHE A 106 -3.62 0.69 -16.07
N PRO A 107 -3.56 -0.14 -17.13
CA PRO A 107 -3.08 0.28 -18.45
C PRO A 107 -3.91 1.44 -19.02
N SER A 108 -3.26 2.52 -19.43
CA SER A 108 -3.91 3.70 -20.00
C SER A 108 -2.97 4.50 -20.90
N ASN A 109 -3.46 5.60 -21.50
CA ASN A 109 -2.58 6.53 -22.22
C ASN A 109 -1.52 7.15 -21.29
N PHE A 110 -1.83 7.34 -20.01
CA PHE A 110 -0.88 7.82 -19.01
C PHE A 110 0.29 6.84 -18.84
N THR A 111 0.00 5.55 -18.62
CA THR A 111 1.05 4.54 -18.43
C THR A 111 1.85 4.25 -19.71
N LYS A 112 1.29 4.58 -20.88
CA LYS A 112 1.97 4.52 -22.18
C LYS A 112 2.70 5.81 -22.54
N SER A 113 2.81 6.78 -21.62
CA SER A 113 3.44 8.08 -21.85
C SER A 113 2.84 8.90 -23.00
N MET A 114 1.56 8.66 -23.31
CA MET A 114 0.79 9.38 -24.34
C MET A 114 -0.16 10.44 -23.75
N ALA A 115 -0.30 10.47 -22.43
CA ALA A 115 -1.04 11.50 -21.69
C ALA A 115 -0.29 11.83 -20.39
N ALA A 116 -0.48 13.04 -19.89
CA ALA A 116 0.06 13.48 -18.61
C ALA A 116 -1.07 13.78 -17.63
N ILE A 117 -0.75 13.74 -16.33
CA ILE A 117 -1.62 14.22 -15.25
C ILE A 117 -0.99 15.51 -14.76
N GLU A 118 -1.69 16.63 -14.93
CA GLU A 118 -1.28 17.90 -14.35
C GLU A 118 -1.37 17.83 -12.82
N ILE A 119 -0.32 18.31 -12.14
CA ILE A 119 -0.25 18.33 -10.67
C ILE A 119 0.01 19.73 -10.18
N ASN A 120 -0.50 20.05 -8.98
CA ASN A 120 -0.24 21.34 -8.36
C ASN A 120 1.18 21.41 -7.77
N GLY A 121 1.74 22.63 -7.73
CA GLY A 121 2.90 22.94 -6.91
C GLY A 121 2.51 23.05 -5.42
N LEU A 122 3.50 22.86 -4.55
CA LEU A 122 3.36 23.13 -3.12
C LEU A 122 4.19 24.36 -2.75
N VAL A 123 3.61 25.26 -1.97
CA VAL A 123 4.28 26.42 -1.39
C VAL A 123 4.27 26.29 0.13
N TRP A 124 5.38 26.60 0.76
CA TRP A 124 5.52 26.58 2.21
C TRP A 124 5.64 28.02 2.71
N MET A 125 4.76 28.39 3.65
CA MET A 125 4.92 29.62 4.40
C MET A 125 6.06 29.39 5.40
N GLY A 126 7.15 30.16 5.25
CA GLY A 126 8.34 30.08 6.10
C GLY A 126 8.12 30.62 7.50
#